data_AF-A0A422PR80-F1
#
_entry.id   AF-A0A422PR80-F1
#
_cell.length_a   1.000
_cell.length_b   1.000
_cell.length_c   1.000
_cell.angle_alpha   90.00
_cell.angle_beta   90.00
_cell.angle_gamma   90.00
#
_symmetry.space_group_name_H-M   'P 1'
#
loop_
_entity.id
_entity.type
_entity.pdbx_description
1 polymer ?
#
loop_
_entity_poly.entity_id
_entity_poly.type
_entity_poly.pdbx_seq_one_letter_code
_entity_poly.pdbx_strand_id
1 'polypeptide(L)'
;MSASVPNPSSPLPRDLFLLPRQNDGFQIPFFLSTEEEAAKVRPPAVVKTLEARLRELSVKQQETLRDFKRLVKSTPWYNENEHDDWMLIRYLIARNFDKKKSFAMIEKSVKWHKEKDVDNWVCDTCLVDPNKHLMQFVGWDLQSRPVCFMTMRWGPERKHPLKHCVSAFNHLVKLMPVGVEQWVCVTDFETFSYVKDNHPRMALSVVSTIQDHFPERLGLMILVNAPRMFAVLWAALSPAIEEKTRAKVLFLYTKSKPKIQTEFANIFPAALAEYLCESYRRSEGNVLPTAPVWYPAQRKE
;
A
#
# COMPACT_ATOMS: atom_id res chain seq x y z
N MET A 1 25.41 24.76 -20.05
CA MET A 1 24.86 23.54 -20.66
C MET A 1 23.60 23.19 -19.88
N SER A 2 22.44 23.40 -20.51
CA SER A 2 21.12 23.25 -19.90
C SER A 2 20.82 21.78 -19.64
N ALA A 3 20.71 21.37 -18.38
CA ALA A 3 20.22 20.05 -18.01
C ALA A 3 18.70 20.04 -18.22
N SER A 4 18.23 19.28 -19.20
CA SER A 4 16.82 19.10 -19.49
C SER A 4 16.10 18.46 -18.31
N VAL A 5 15.04 19.12 -17.85
CA VAL A 5 14.07 18.57 -16.89
C VAL A 5 13.40 17.35 -17.55
N PRO A 6 13.30 16.17 -16.88
CA PRO A 6 12.64 15.00 -17.45
C PRO A 6 11.16 15.28 -17.69
N ASN A 7 10.70 15.03 -18.91
CA ASN A 7 9.31 15.13 -19.32
C ASN A 7 8.50 14.00 -18.64
N PRO A 8 7.41 14.28 -17.89
CA PRO A 8 6.66 13.28 -17.10
C PRO A 8 5.79 12.32 -17.94
N SER A 9 6.07 12.17 -19.23
CA SER A 9 5.27 11.40 -20.21
C SER A 9 5.95 10.13 -20.73
N SER A 10 7.09 9.72 -20.16
CA SER A 10 7.70 8.43 -20.52
C SER A 10 6.99 7.28 -19.81
N PRO A 11 6.39 6.30 -20.53
CA PRO A 11 5.79 5.14 -19.90
C PRO A 11 6.89 4.37 -19.15
N LEU A 12 6.68 4.12 -17.85
CA LEU A 12 7.50 3.18 -17.10
C LEU A 12 7.68 1.91 -17.94
N PRO A 13 8.91 1.41 -18.12
CA PRO A 13 9.16 0.32 -19.07
C PRO A 13 8.39 -0.96 -18.67
N ARG A 14 7.99 -1.75 -19.69
CA ARG A 14 7.07 -2.90 -19.52
C ARG A 14 7.55 -3.96 -18.53
N ASP A 15 8.86 -4.00 -18.29
CA ASP A 15 9.59 -4.85 -17.35
C ASP A 15 9.44 -4.44 -15.87
N LEU A 16 8.95 -3.23 -15.59
CA LEU A 16 8.52 -2.83 -14.24
C LEU A 16 7.12 -3.37 -13.87
N PHE A 17 6.42 -4.03 -14.80
CA PHE A 17 5.15 -4.69 -14.53
C PHE A 17 5.35 -6.20 -14.58
N LEU A 18 5.09 -6.85 -13.44
CA LEU A 18 5.51 -8.22 -13.13
C LEU A 18 4.78 -9.32 -13.91
N LEU A 19 4.01 -8.97 -14.94
CA LEU A 19 3.07 -9.86 -15.62
C LEU A 19 3.73 -11.08 -16.31
N PRO A 20 4.90 -10.97 -16.96
CA PRO A 20 5.59 -12.14 -17.48
C PRO A 20 6.34 -12.90 -16.37
N ARG A 21 7.02 -12.16 -15.48
CA ARG A 21 7.92 -12.73 -14.47
C ARG A 21 7.18 -13.54 -13.41
N GLN A 22 5.94 -13.18 -13.05
CA GLN A 22 5.12 -13.94 -12.08
C GLN A 22 4.87 -15.39 -12.50
N ASN A 23 4.88 -15.68 -13.80
CA ASN A 23 4.78 -17.04 -14.34
C ASN A 23 6.15 -17.73 -14.52
N ASP A 24 7.26 -16.98 -14.47
CA ASP A 24 8.64 -17.47 -14.53
C ASP A 24 9.26 -17.70 -13.14
N GLY A 25 8.43 -17.74 -12.08
CA GLY A 25 8.90 -17.96 -10.70
C GLY A 25 9.05 -16.69 -9.87
N PHE A 26 8.53 -15.55 -10.31
CA PHE A 26 8.46 -14.31 -9.51
C PHE A 26 7.39 -14.41 -8.40
N GLN A 27 7.76 -15.12 -7.34
CA GLN A 27 7.22 -15.11 -5.98
C GLN A 27 7.30 -13.76 -5.23
N ILE A 28 6.19 -13.01 -5.17
CA ILE A 28 6.09 -11.88 -4.24
C ILE A 28 6.34 -12.21 -2.74
N PRO A 29 6.30 -13.44 -2.18
CA PRO A 29 6.43 -13.56 -0.73
C PRO A 29 7.86 -13.64 -0.17
N PHE A 30 8.92 -13.93 -0.95
CA PHE A 30 10.22 -14.30 -0.33
C PHE A 30 11.51 -13.69 -0.90
N PHE A 31 11.65 -13.42 -2.21
CA PHE A 31 12.93 -12.89 -2.72
C PHE A 31 13.10 -11.37 -2.58
N LEU A 32 12.03 -10.60 -2.34
CA LEU A 32 12.17 -9.20 -1.91
C LEU A 32 12.42 -9.10 -0.39
N SER A 33 12.91 -10.18 0.22
CA SER A 33 13.33 -10.19 1.62
C SER A 33 14.48 -9.20 1.85
N THR A 34 15.34 -9.00 0.85
CA THR A 34 16.51 -8.12 0.91
C THR A 34 16.30 -6.81 0.15
N GLU A 35 17.00 -5.77 0.61
CA GLU A 35 17.04 -4.46 -0.04
C GLU A 35 17.63 -4.54 -1.46
N GLU A 36 18.57 -5.45 -1.69
CA GLU A 36 19.22 -5.65 -2.99
C GLU A 36 18.22 -6.11 -4.06
N GLU A 37 17.40 -7.11 -3.75
CA GLU A 37 16.37 -7.59 -4.68
C GLU A 37 15.27 -6.56 -4.90
N ALA A 38 14.87 -5.85 -3.84
CA ALA A 38 13.94 -4.74 -3.95
C ALA A 38 14.50 -3.60 -4.82
N ALA A 39 15.81 -3.33 -4.76
CA ALA A 39 16.45 -2.32 -5.60
C ALA A 39 16.41 -2.68 -7.10
N LYS A 40 16.49 -3.98 -7.46
CA LYS A 40 16.47 -4.45 -8.86
C LYS A 40 15.16 -4.19 -9.58
N VAL A 41 14.05 -4.09 -8.84
CA VAL A 41 12.69 -3.94 -9.42
C VAL A 41 12.05 -2.58 -9.14
N ARG A 42 12.57 -1.80 -8.18
CA ARG A 42 12.01 -0.49 -7.85
C ARG A 42 12.17 0.47 -9.03
N PRO A 43 11.14 1.30 -9.30
CA PRO A 43 11.29 2.43 -10.21
C PRO A 43 12.46 3.33 -9.78
N PRO A 44 13.09 4.07 -10.71
CA PRO A 44 14.19 4.97 -10.38
C PRO A 44 13.84 5.94 -9.25
N ALA A 45 14.80 6.18 -8.35
CA ALA A 45 14.70 6.93 -7.09
C ALA A 45 14.35 8.43 -7.19
N VAL A 46 13.94 8.96 -8.34
CA VAL A 46 14.08 10.39 -8.68
C VAL A 46 12.87 11.25 -8.24
N VAL A 47 12.02 10.77 -7.33
CA VAL A 47 10.78 11.51 -7.01
C VAL A 47 11.04 12.62 -5.99
N LYS A 48 11.86 12.40 -4.94
CA LYS A 48 12.06 13.39 -3.86
C LYS A 48 13.24 13.11 -2.94
N THR A 49 14.14 14.08 -2.74
CA THR A 49 15.22 13.96 -1.74
C THR A 49 14.74 14.30 -0.32
N LEU A 50 15.51 13.90 0.70
CA LEU A 50 15.19 14.24 2.09
C LEU A 50 15.26 15.77 2.31
N GLU A 51 16.21 16.45 1.68
CA GLU A 51 16.33 17.91 1.74
C GLU A 51 15.10 18.58 1.14
N ALA A 52 14.61 18.07 0.00
CA ALA A 52 13.38 18.55 -0.61
C ALA A 52 12.18 18.34 0.33
N ARG A 53 12.10 17.19 1.00
CA ARG A 53 11.05 16.91 1.97
C ARG A 53 11.09 17.84 3.18
N LEU A 54 12.28 18.08 3.74
CA LEU A 54 12.46 18.99 4.88
C LEU A 54 12.07 20.44 4.54
N ARG A 55 12.30 20.88 3.29
CA ARG A 55 11.89 22.21 2.81
C ARG A 55 10.37 22.41 2.75
N GLU A 56 9.58 21.35 2.73
CA GLU A 56 8.11 21.43 2.80
C GLU A 56 7.59 21.74 4.20
N LEU A 57 8.43 21.54 5.22
CA LEU A 57 8.09 21.84 6.60
C LEU A 57 8.34 23.32 6.86
N SER A 58 7.38 23.98 7.51
CA SER A 58 7.58 25.31 8.07
C SER A 58 8.75 25.32 9.07
N VAL A 59 9.34 26.49 9.33
CA VAL A 59 10.44 26.66 10.29
C VAL A 59 10.09 26.04 11.65
N LYS A 60 8.87 26.29 12.14
CA LYS A 60 8.36 25.71 13.40
C LYS A 60 8.26 24.18 13.37
N GLN A 61 7.84 23.60 12.24
CA GLN A 61 7.79 22.14 12.07
C GLN A 61 9.19 21.53 12.02
N GLN A 62 10.16 22.20 11.40
CA GLN A 62 11.56 21.75 11.40
C GLN A 62 12.19 21.80 12.80
N GLU A 63 11.90 22.83 13.60
CA GLU A 63 12.29 22.90 15.01
C GLU A 63 11.65 21.77 15.82
N THR A 64 10.35 21.54 15.61
CA THR A 64 9.60 20.46 16.25
C THR A 64 10.22 19.10 15.92
N LEU A 65 10.59 18.86 14.65
CA LEU A 65 11.28 17.64 14.22
C LEU A 65 12.65 17.51 14.90
N ARG A 66 13.44 18.59 15.00
CA ARG A 66 14.75 18.58 15.68
C ARG A 66 14.64 18.20 17.15
N ASP A 67 13.64 18.73 17.87
CA ASP A 67 13.37 18.36 19.25
C ASP A 67 12.86 16.92 19.37
N PHE A 68 11.96 16.53 18.47
CA PHE A 68 11.36 15.20 18.45
C PHE A 68 12.41 14.12 18.20
N LYS A 69 13.35 14.35 17.28
CA LYS A 69 14.52 13.51 17.04
C LYS A 69 15.35 13.31 18.31
N ARG A 70 15.63 14.39 19.06
CA ARG A 70 16.37 14.30 20.33
C ARG A 70 15.62 13.46 21.37
N LEU A 71 14.31 13.65 21.49
CA LEU A 71 13.47 12.87 22.38
C LEU A 71 13.49 11.38 22.01
N VAL A 72 13.23 11.03 20.74
CA VAL A 72 13.21 9.63 20.29
C VAL A 72 14.59 8.97 20.46
N LYS A 73 15.69 9.68 20.15
CA LYS A 73 17.07 9.18 20.35
C LYS A 73 17.43 8.88 21.80
N SER A 74 16.78 9.53 22.77
CA SER A 74 17.01 9.27 24.20
C SER A 74 16.32 8.02 24.74
N THR A 75 15.51 7.34 23.91
CA THR A 75 14.78 6.14 24.33
C THR A 75 15.62 4.87 24.18
N PRO A 76 15.41 3.86 25.03
CA PRO A 76 16.17 2.62 24.97
C PRO A 76 15.84 1.75 23.74
N TRP A 77 14.73 2.03 23.05
CA TRP A 77 14.27 1.30 21.87
C TRP A 77 14.65 1.97 20.54
N TYR A 78 15.39 3.08 20.59
CA TYR A 78 15.83 3.78 19.40
C TYR A 78 16.76 2.91 18.54
N ASN A 79 16.50 2.92 17.23
CA ASN A 79 17.32 2.28 16.21
C ASN A 79 17.46 3.25 15.02
N GLU A 80 18.69 3.62 14.65
CA GLU A 80 18.93 4.61 13.60
C GLU A 80 18.47 4.17 12.21
N ASN A 81 18.45 2.86 11.95
CA ASN A 81 18.03 2.29 10.67
C ASN A 81 16.50 2.23 10.52
N GLU A 82 15.76 2.25 11.63
CA GLU A 82 14.30 2.14 11.65
C GLU A 82 13.61 3.49 11.90
N HIS A 83 14.30 4.40 12.61
CA HIS A 83 13.76 5.68 13.06
C HIS A 83 14.41 6.85 12.31
N ASP A 84 14.38 6.76 10.98
CA ASP A 84 14.90 7.79 10.08
C ASP A 84 14.01 9.05 10.04
N ASP A 85 14.52 10.12 9.41
CA ASP A 85 13.80 11.39 9.35
C ASP A 85 12.46 11.27 8.64
N TRP A 86 12.37 10.42 7.60
CA TRP A 86 11.13 10.16 6.88
C TRP A 86 10.06 9.57 7.81
N MET A 87 10.41 8.56 8.60
CA MET A 87 9.54 7.93 9.58
C MET A 87 9.07 8.93 10.63
N LEU A 88 9.99 9.68 11.23
CA LEU A 88 9.66 10.66 12.26
C LEU A 88 8.73 11.76 11.74
N ILE A 89 8.94 12.22 10.51
CA ILE A 89 8.05 13.19 9.85
C ILE A 89 6.64 12.62 9.69
N ARG A 90 6.48 11.35 9.26
CA ARG A 90 5.15 10.73 9.13
C ARG A 90 4.39 10.66 10.44
N TYR A 91 5.05 10.26 11.53
CA TYR A 91 4.44 10.21 12.86
C TYR A 91 4.05 11.59 13.37
N LEU A 92 4.89 12.61 13.14
CA LEU A 92 4.54 14.00 13.45
C LEU A 92 3.33 14.46 12.66
N ILE A 93 3.30 14.24 11.34
CA ILE A 93 2.15 14.63 10.49
C ILE A 93 0.87 13.94 10.95
N ALA A 94 0.91 12.64 11.24
CA ALA A 94 -0.25 11.86 11.68
C ALA A 94 -0.87 12.37 12.99
N ARG A 95 -0.15 13.20 13.75
CA ARG A 95 -0.62 13.80 15.00
C ARG A 95 -0.50 15.33 14.98
N ASN A 96 -0.56 15.94 13.80
CA ASN A 96 -0.56 17.40 13.61
C ASN A 96 0.61 18.11 14.31
N PHE A 97 1.79 17.49 14.25
CA PHE A 97 3.03 17.92 14.91
C PHE A 97 2.93 18.05 16.44
N ASP A 98 1.95 17.41 17.07
CA ASP A 98 1.90 17.26 18.53
C ASP A 98 2.97 16.25 18.97
N LYS A 99 4.07 16.75 19.54
CA LYS A 99 5.22 15.93 19.97
C LYS A 99 4.83 14.81 20.93
N LYS A 100 3.93 15.07 21.89
CA LYS A 100 3.54 14.08 22.92
C LYS A 100 2.73 12.95 22.30
N LYS A 101 1.73 13.29 21.49
CA LYS A 101 0.89 12.29 20.80
C LYS A 101 1.70 11.50 19.77
N SER A 102 2.62 12.15 19.06
CA SER A 102 3.51 11.50 18.10
C SER A 102 4.43 10.50 18.78
N PHE A 103 5.01 10.88 19.92
CA PHE A 103 5.89 10.00 20.71
C PHE A 103 5.14 8.76 21.21
N ALA A 104 3.97 8.96 21.81
CA ALA A 104 3.13 7.86 22.30
C ALA A 104 2.71 6.90 21.17
N MET A 105 2.50 7.43 19.97
CA MET A 105 2.18 6.61 18.79
C MET A 105 3.39 5.77 18.33
N ILE A 106 4.60 6.34 18.27
CA ILE A 106 5.82 5.57 17.95
C ILE A 106 6.04 4.48 19.00
N GLU A 107 5.98 4.83 20.28
CA GLU A 107 6.18 3.88 21.37
C GLU A 107 5.18 2.72 21.32
N LYS A 108 3.91 3.00 21.00
CA LYS A 108 2.89 1.97 20.77
C LYS A 108 3.27 1.06 19.60
N SER A 109 3.77 1.60 18.49
CA SER A 109 4.22 0.80 17.34
C SER A 109 5.43 -0.06 17.66
N VAL A 110 6.45 0.50 18.31
CA VAL A 110 7.65 -0.25 18.73
C VAL A 110 7.28 -1.40 19.66
N LYS A 111 6.38 -1.14 20.62
CA LYS A 111 5.86 -2.17 21.52
C LYS A 111 5.12 -3.27 20.75
N TRP A 112 4.26 -2.89 19.81
CA TRP A 112 3.51 -3.83 18.99
C TRP A 112 4.41 -4.70 18.10
N HIS A 113 5.41 -4.10 17.43
CA HIS A 113 6.40 -4.83 16.65
C HIS A 113 7.10 -5.90 17.50
N LYS A 114 7.56 -5.52 18.70
CA LYS A 114 8.25 -6.43 19.61
C LYS A 114 7.34 -7.53 20.19
N GLU A 115 6.15 -7.17 20.67
CA GLU A 115 5.24 -8.14 21.32
C GLU A 115 4.64 -9.15 20.36
N LYS A 116 4.47 -8.75 19.09
CA LYS A 116 3.88 -9.59 18.06
C LYS A 116 4.91 -10.24 17.14
N ASP A 117 6.18 -9.86 17.26
CA ASP A 117 7.25 -10.30 16.37
C ASP A 117 6.91 -10.02 14.89
N VAL A 118 6.44 -8.79 14.64
CA VAL A 118 5.88 -8.38 13.34
C VAL A 118 6.90 -8.47 12.22
N ASP A 119 8.17 -8.24 12.53
CA ASP A 119 9.26 -8.24 11.55
C ASP A 119 9.47 -9.65 10.96
N ASN A 120 9.09 -10.69 11.71
CA ASN A 120 9.12 -12.09 11.28
C ASN A 120 7.76 -12.60 10.76
N TRP A 121 6.74 -11.73 10.66
CA TRP A 121 5.45 -12.15 10.11
C TRP A 121 5.54 -12.49 8.63
N VAL A 122 5.38 -13.78 8.35
CA VAL A 122 5.12 -14.30 7.01
C VAL A 122 3.69 -14.80 6.89
N CYS A 123 3.09 -14.61 5.72
CA CYS A 123 1.80 -15.21 5.43
C CYS A 123 2.00 -16.65 4.94
N ASP A 124 1.84 -17.61 5.84
CA ASP A 124 2.03 -19.04 5.57
C ASP A 124 1.13 -19.52 4.41
N THR A 125 -0.10 -19.01 4.36
CA THR A 125 -1.04 -19.30 3.28
C THR A 125 -0.53 -18.83 1.91
N CYS A 126 0.06 -17.63 1.83
CA CYS A 126 0.63 -17.10 0.59
C CYS A 126 1.91 -17.81 0.16
N LEU A 127 2.67 -18.39 1.10
CA LEU A 127 3.84 -19.21 0.77
C LEU A 127 3.44 -20.51 0.06
N VAL A 128 2.26 -21.06 0.41
CA VAL A 128 1.72 -22.26 -0.24
C VAL A 128 1.02 -21.91 -1.55
N ASP A 129 0.09 -20.94 -1.51
CA ASP A 129 -0.67 -20.49 -2.66
C ASP A 129 -1.07 -19.01 -2.50
N PRO A 130 -0.44 -18.07 -3.23
CA PRO A 130 -0.72 -16.65 -3.12
C PRO A 130 -2.14 -16.27 -3.59
N ASN A 131 -2.82 -17.15 -4.32
CA ASN A 131 -4.22 -16.94 -4.73
C ASN A 131 -5.21 -17.19 -3.59
N LYS A 132 -4.74 -17.67 -2.42
CA LYS A 132 -5.58 -17.89 -1.24
C LYS A 132 -6.01 -16.61 -0.54
N HIS A 133 -5.32 -15.51 -0.81
CA HIS A 133 -5.63 -14.20 -0.23
C HIS A 133 -6.00 -13.16 -1.30
N LEU A 134 -6.74 -12.15 -0.84
CA LEU A 134 -7.41 -11.18 -1.70
C LEU A 134 -6.48 -10.11 -2.26
N MET A 135 -5.33 -9.90 -1.62
CA MET A 135 -4.56 -8.67 -1.70
C MET A 135 -3.13 -8.92 -2.17
N GLN A 136 -2.71 -8.27 -3.26
CA GLN A 136 -1.43 -8.50 -3.93
C GLN A 136 -0.83 -7.20 -4.47
N PHE A 137 0.49 -7.10 -4.51
CA PHE A 137 1.19 -6.02 -5.23
C PHE A 137 1.14 -6.27 -6.75
N VAL A 138 0.85 -5.23 -7.53
CA VAL A 138 0.63 -5.35 -9.00
C VAL A 138 1.45 -4.38 -9.84
N GLY A 139 2.27 -3.53 -9.23
CA GLY A 139 3.10 -2.54 -9.94
C GLY A 139 3.06 -1.17 -9.27
N TRP A 140 3.46 -0.13 -9.99
CA TRP A 140 3.48 1.24 -9.49
C TRP A 140 2.54 2.16 -10.28
N ASP A 141 2.00 3.18 -9.61
CA ASP A 141 1.21 4.22 -10.25
C ASP A 141 2.11 5.27 -10.95
N LEU A 142 1.49 6.29 -11.58
CA LEU A 142 2.24 7.34 -12.27
C LEU A 142 3.11 8.21 -11.33
N GLN A 143 2.89 8.13 -10.01
CA GLN A 143 3.70 8.79 -8.98
C GLN A 143 4.71 7.84 -8.33
N SER A 144 4.94 6.67 -8.94
CA SER A 144 5.84 5.63 -8.44
C SER A 144 5.45 5.08 -7.06
N ARG A 145 4.17 5.18 -6.69
CA ARG A 145 3.62 4.56 -5.48
C ARG A 145 3.29 3.11 -5.74
N PRO A 146 3.72 2.15 -4.90
CA PRO A 146 3.37 0.76 -5.08
C PRO A 146 1.85 0.58 -4.97
N VAL A 147 1.29 -0.20 -5.89
CA VAL A 147 -0.14 -0.44 -6.04
C VAL A 147 -0.46 -1.83 -5.51
N CYS A 148 -1.34 -1.85 -4.52
CA CYS A 148 -1.89 -3.03 -3.91
C CYS A 148 -3.31 -3.25 -4.45
N PHE A 149 -3.51 -4.33 -5.19
CA PHE A 149 -4.82 -4.71 -5.71
C PHE A 149 -5.46 -5.75 -4.78
N MET A 150 -6.69 -5.47 -4.36
CA MET A 150 -7.54 -6.36 -3.59
C MET A 150 -8.79 -6.69 -4.39
N THR A 151 -9.16 -7.95 -4.52
CA THR A 151 -10.45 -8.32 -5.12
C THR A 151 -11.22 -9.27 -4.22
N MET A 152 -12.50 -8.96 -3.99
CA MET A 152 -13.38 -9.79 -3.17
C MET A 152 -13.64 -11.18 -3.79
N ARG A 153 -13.27 -11.35 -5.06
CA ARG A 153 -13.37 -12.60 -5.82
C ARG A 153 -12.36 -13.65 -5.39
N TRP A 154 -11.10 -13.24 -5.24
CA TRP A 154 -9.99 -14.18 -5.04
C TRP A 154 -10.02 -14.74 -3.63
N GLY A 155 -9.17 -15.72 -3.33
CA GLY A 155 -8.91 -16.23 -1.99
C GLY A 155 -10.10 -16.80 -1.21
N PRO A 156 -10.09 -18.07 -0.79
CA PRO A 156 -11.10 -18.57 0.14
C PRO A 156 -10.81 -18.16 1.60
N GLU A 157 -9.62 -17.64 1.91
CA GLU A 157 -9.22 -17.37 3.30
C GLU A 157 -9.76 -16.01 3.79
N ARG A 158 -10.53 -16.05 4.89
CA ARG A 158 -11.21 -14.89 5.50
C ARG A 158 -10.99 -14.78 7.02
N LYS A 159 -10.45 -15.82 7.67
CA LYS A 159 -10.41 -15.95 9.12
C LYS A 159 -9.30 -15.11 9.76
N HIS A 160 -8.14 -15.03 9.12
CA HIS A 160 -6.95 -14.36 9.70
C HIS A 160 -6.26 -13.40 8.71
N PRO A 161 -6.96 -12.40 8.16
CA PRO A 161 -6.39 -11.54 7.12
C PRO A 161 -5.33 -10.58 7.66
N LEU A 162 -5.27 -10.33 8.97
CA LEU A 162 -4.40 -9.29 9.52
C LEU A 162 -2.91 -9.58 9.27
N LYS A 163 -2.47 -10.83 9.50
CA LYS A 163 -1.08 -11.24 9.25
C LYS A 163 -0.73 -11.05 7.77
N HIS A 164 -1.61 -11.48 6.87
CA HIS A 164 -1.49 -11.24 5.43
C HIS A 164 -1.39 -9.75 5.09
N CYS A 165 -2.31 -8.93 5.61
CA CYS A 165 -2.34 -7.50 5.35
C CYS A 165 -1.05 -6.82 5.79
N VAL A 166 -0.59 -7.09 7.02
CA VAL A 166 0.64 -6.50 7.55
C VAL A 166 1.87 -6.97 6.78
N SER A 167 1.99 -8.27 6.49
CA SER A 167 3.11 -8.79 5.65
C SER A 167 3.13 -8.12 4.28
N ALA A 168 1.96 -7.93 3.66
CA ALA A 168 1.86 -7.24 2.39
C ALA A 168 2.16 -5.74 2.51
N PHE A 169 1.73 -5.04 3.58
CA PHE A 169 2.10 -3.64 3.80
C PHE A 169 3.59 -3.45 3.99
N ASN A 170 4.24 -4.31 4.77
CA ASN A 170 5.70 -4.31 4.92
C ASN A 170 6.40 -4.52 3.57
N HIS A 171 5.84 -5.39 2.73
CA HIS A 171 6.33 -5.60 1.37
C HIS A 171 6.17 -4.35 0.49
N LEU A 172 5.01 -3.68 0.54
CA LEU A 172 4.80 -2.43 -0.19
C LEU A 172 5.80 -1.37 0.26
N VAL A 173 6.09 -1.27 1.57
CA VAL A 173 7.10 -0.33 2.10
C VAL A 173 8.49 -0.60 1.52
N LYS A 174 8.91 -1.86 1.43
CA LYS A 174 10.20 -2.24 0.81
C LYS A 174 10.25 -1.90 -0.69
N LEU A 175 9.11 -1.96 -1.37
CA LEU A 175 8.97 -1.63 -2.79
C LEU A 175 8.81 -0.12 -3.07
N MET A 176 8.84 0.73 -2.05
CA MET A 176 8.84 2.17 -2.27
C MET A 176 10.22 2.62 -2.75
N PRO A 177 10.31 3.30 -3.90
CA PRO A 177 11.54 3.99 -4.28
C PRO A 177 11.81 5.16 -3.33
N VAL A 178 13.06 5.63 -3.29
CA VAL A 178 13.45 6.77 -2.45
C VAL A 178 12.57 7.98 -2.76
N GLY A 179 12.07 8.64 -1.71
CA GLY A 179 11.19 9.80 -1.82
C GLY A 179 9.69 9.47 -1.96
N VAL A 180 9.34 8.19 -2.12
CA VAL A 180 7.95 7.71 -2.08
C VAL A 180 7.63 7.18 -0.68
N GLU A 181 6.61 7.76 -0.05
CA GLU A 181 6.23 7.39 1.31
C GLU A 181 4.91 6.61 1.38
N GLN A 182 4.19 6.53 0.26
CA GLN A 182 2.78 6.12 0.22
C GLN A 182 2.51 5.04 -0.81
N TRP A 183 1.53 4.17 -0.53
CA TRP A 183 0.98 3.19 -1.47
C TRP A 183 -0.41 3.60 -1.97
N VAL A 184 -0.85 2.94 -3.04
CA VAL A 184 -2.22 2.99 -3.56
C VAL A 184 -2.90 1.65 -3.30
N CYS A 185 -4.12 1.66 -2.78
CA CYS A 185 -4.95 0.47 -2.67
C CYS A 185 -6.09 0.54 -3.69
N VAL A 186 -6.30 -0.53 -4.44
CA VAL A 186 -7.39 -0.67 -5.40
C VAL A 186 -8.22 -1.88 -4.99
N THR A 187 -9.50 -1.69 -4.68
CA THR A 187 -10.39 -2.76 -4.22
C THR A 187 -11.54 -3.00 -5.18
N ASP A 188 -11.67 -4.22 -5.69
CA ASP A 188 -12.78 -4.71 -6.52
C ASP A 188 -13.88 -5.35 -5.67
N PHE A 189 -15.06 -4.73 -5.64
CA PHE A 189 -16.24 -5.24 -4.95
C PHE A 189 -17.28 -5.92 -5.85
N GLU A 190 -17.02 -6.15 -7.14
CA GLU A 190 -18.01 -6.73 -8.07
C GLU A 190 -18.62 -8.04 -7.55
N THR A 191 -17.83 -8.83 -6.82
CA THR A 191 -18.23 -10.14 -6.26
C THR A 191 -18.44 -10.11 -4.74
N PHE A 192 -18.54 -8.92 -4.14
CA PHE A 192 -18.74 -8.76 -2.70
C PHE A 192 -20.00 -9.49 -2.21
N SER A 193 -19.84 -10.33 -1.20
CA SER A 193 -20.94 -11.04 -0.56
C SER A 193 -21.26 -10.43 0.80
N TYR A 194 -22.50 -9.98 0.99
CA TYR A 194 -23.00 -9.54 2.30
C TYR A 194 -22.94 -10.62 3.39
N VAL A 195 -22.87 -11.90 3.01
CA VAL A 195 -22.80 -13.03 3.95
C VAL A 195 -21.35 -13.41 4.25
N LYS A 196 -20.50 -13.48 3.23
CA LYS A 196 -19.11 -13.96 3.38
C LYS A 196 -18.11 -12.87 3.73
N ASP A 197 -18.38 -11.63 3.35
CA ASP A 197 -17.38 -10.55 3.38
C ASP A 197 -17.74 -9.39 4.31
N ASN A 198 -18.98 -9.33 4.80
CA ASN A 198 -19.44 -8.28 5.71
C ASN A 198 -18.99 -8.53 7.16
N HIS A 199 -17.69 -8.39 7.41
CA HIS A 199 -17.08 -8.55 8.72
C HIS A 199 -16.58 -7.21 9.28
N PRO A 200 -17.45 -6.38 9.88
CA PRO A 200 -17.07 -5.02 10.31
C PRO A 200 -15.97 -5.00 11.38
N ARG A 201 -15.93 -6.00 12.29
CA ARG A 201 -14.85 -6.12 13.29
C ARG A 201 -13.48 -6.34 12.64
N MET A 202 -13.43 -7.17 11.60
CA MET A 202 -12.22 -7.42 10.82
C MET A 202 -11.79 -6.15 10.09
N ALA A 203 -12.72 -5.47 9.42
CA ALA A 203 -12.44 -4.19 8.74
C ALA A 203 -11.89 -3.13 9.71
N LEU A 204 -12.51 -2.98 10.89
CA LEU A 204 -12.03 -2.08 11.94
C LEU A 204 -10.63 -2.48 12.47
N SER A 205 -10.34 -3.77 12.59
CA SER A 205 -9.00 -4.25 13.00
C SER A 205 -7.92 -3.90 11.98
N VAL A 206 -8.21 -4.01 10.67
CA VAL A 206 -7.26 -3.63 9.62
C VAL A 206 -7.08 -2.11 9.59
N VAL A 207 -8.16 -1.35 9.66
CA VAL A 207 -8.12 0.13 9.68
C VAL A 207 -7.33 0.65 10.87
N SER A 208 -7.59 0.14 12.08
CA SER A 208 -6.84 0.52 13.29
C SER A 208 -5.36 0.19 13.16
N THR A 209 -5.02 -1.00 12.64
CA THR A 209 -3.61 -1.39 12.40
C THR A 209 -2.90 -0.42 11.45
N ILE A 210 -3.55 -0.02 10.35
CA ILE A 210 -3.00 0.97 9.42
C ILE A 210 -2.83 2.33 10.11
N GLN A 211 -3.84 2.79 10.84
CA GLN A 211 -3.83 4.09 11.51
C GLN A 211 -2.81 4.18 12.64
N ASP A 212 -2.57 3.08 13.36
CA ASP A 212 -1.67 3.03 14.51
C ASP A 212 -0.22 2.77 14.09
N HIS A 213 0.01 1.88 13.13
CA HIS A 213 1.34 1.33 12.84
C HIS A 213 1.89 1.70 11.46
N PHE A 214 1.04 2.18 10.55
CA PHE A 214 1.43 2.64 9.22
C PHE A 214 0.99 4.10 8.96
N PRO A 215 1.33 5.06 9.85
CA PRO A 215 0.89 6.44 9.71
C PRO A 215 1.32 7.03 8.38
N GLU A 216 0.42 7.79 7.77
CA GLU A 216 0.64 8.50 6.51
C GLU A 216 1.06 7.62 5.32
N ARG A 217 0.94 6.29 5.40
CA ARG A 217 1.32 5.36 4.31
C ARG A 217 0.25 5.16 3.23
N LEU A 218 -1.03 5.30 3.55
CA LEU A 218 -2.08 5.26 2.53
C LEU A 218 -2.12 6.60 1.78
N GLY A 219 -1.85 6.57 0.48
CA GLY A 219 -1.91 7.74 -0.41
C GLY A 219 -3.23 7.86 -1.16
N LEU A 220 -3.74 6.75 -1.71
CA LEU A 220 -5.00 6.69 -2.45
C LEU A 220 -5.67 5.32 -2.24
N MET A 221 -6.99 5.34 -2.03
CA MET A 221 -7.85 4.17 -1.89
C MET A 221 -8.93 4.23 -2.98
N ILE A 222 -8.84 3.36 -3.96
CA ILE A 222 -9.82 3.24 -5.03
C ILE A 222 -10.77 2.10 -4.71
N LEU A 223 -12.06 2.37 -4.64
CA LEU A 223 -13.10 1.37 -4.40
C LEU A 223 -13.95 1.24 -5.66
N VAL A 224 -13.85 0.10 -6.34
CA VAL A 224 -14.57 -0.17 -7.58
C VAL A 224 -15.84 -0.96 -7.28
N ASN A 225 -16.98 -0.46 -7.76
CA ASN A 225 -18.30 -1.07 -7.56
C ASN A 225 -18.64 -1.31 -6.08
N ALA A 226 -18.14 -0.46 -5.19
CA ALA A 226 -18.35 -0.59 -3.76
C ALA A 226 -19.86 -0.55 -3.41
N PRO A 227 -20.36 -1.45 -2.55
CA PRO A 227 -21.73 -1.40 -2.10
C PRO A 227 -22.00 -0.09 -1.36
N ARG A 228 -23.22 0.47 -1.51
CA ARG A 228 -23.60 1.76 -0.91
C ARG A 228 -23.36 1.85 0.60
N MET A 229 -23.37 0.71 1.31
CA MET A 229 -23.06 0.64 2.74
C MET A 229 -21.64 1.13 3.07
N PHE A 230 -20.67 0.99 2.17
CA PHE A 230 -19.29 1.43 2.40
C PHE A 230 -19.16 2.95 2.30
N ALA A 231 -19.94 3.59 1.42
CA ALA A 231 -20.04 5.05 1.41
C ALA A 231 -20.65 5.58 2.72
N VAL A 232 -21.65 4.87 3.27
CA VAL A 232 -22.27 5.20 4.56
C VAL A 232 -21.32 4.94 5.74
N LEU A 233 -20.64 3.79 5.78
CA LEU A 233 -19.65 3.45 6.81
C LEU A 233 -18.50 4.47 6.82
N TRP A 234 -18.01 4.86 5.65
CA TRP A 234 -16.99 5.89 5.54
C TRP A 234 -17.48 7.27 6.02
N ALA A 235 -18.73 7.64 5.69
CA ALA A 235 -19.35 8.87 6.19
C ALA A 235 -19.56 8.85 7.72
N ALA A 236 -19.89 7.69 8.30
CA ALA A 236 -20.11 7.52 9.74
C ALA A 236 -18.80 7.51 10.55
N LEU A 237 -17.70 7.00 9.98
CA LEU A 237 -16.37 7.08 10.59
C LEU A 237 -15.72 8.47 10.43
N SER A 238 -16.34 9.38 9.66
CA SER A 238 -15.80 10.70 9.34
C SER A 238 -15.53 11.67 10.51
N PRO A 239 -16.20 11.60 11.69
CA PRO A 239 -15.83 12.48 12.81
C PRO A 239 -14.44 12.18 13.39
N ALA A 240 -13.95 10.94 13.23
CA ALA A 240 -12.63 10.50 13.69
C ALA A 240 -11.60 10.44 12.55
N ILE A 241 -12.02 10.64 11.30
CA ILE A 241 -11.20 10.57 10.10
C ILE A 241 -11.01 12.01 9.59
N GLU A 242 -9.83 12.56 9.83
CA GLU A 242 -9.41 13.89 9.38
C GLU A 242 -9.72 14.11 7.89
N GLU A 243 -10.09 15.34 7.49
CA GLU A 243 -10.47 15.72 6.12
C GLU A 243 -9.45 15.23 5.07
N LYS A 244 -8.16 15.25 5.44
CA LYS A 244 -7.03 14.75 4.66
C LYS A 244 -7.16 13.27 4.28
N THR A 245 -7.85 12.45 5.07
CA THR A 245 -8.07 11.03 4.81
C THR A 245 -9.31 10.81 3.93
N ARG A 246 -10.33 11.66 4.00
CA ARG A 246 -11.50 11.62 3.09
C ARG A 246 -11.11 11.88 1.64
N ALA A 247 -10.19 12.83 1.41
CA ALA A 247 -9.69 13.17 0.07
C ALA A 247 -8.93 12.02 -0.62
N LYS A 248 -8.53 10.97 0.13
CA LYS A 248 -7.79 9.83 -0.40
C LYS A 248 -8.69 8.72 -0.95
N VAL A 249 -10.02 8.84 -0.87
CA VAL A 249 -10.93 7.77 -1.32
C VAL A 249 -11.59 8.14 -2.64
N LEU A 250 -11.45 7.26 -3.64
CA LEU A 250 -12.03 7.42 -4.97
C LEU A 250 -12.98 6.25 -5.26
N PHE A 251 -14.25 6.56 -5.51
CA PHE A 251 -15.25 5.58 -5.91
C PHE A 251 -15.34 5.53 -7.44
N LEU A 252 -15.04 4.38 -8.03
CA LEU A 252 -15.10 4.16 -9.47
C LEU A 252 -16.05 3.01 -9.81
N TYR A 253 -16.45 2.92 -11.07
CA TYR A 253 -17.40 1.91 -11.50
C TYR A 253 -17.04 1.32 -12.87
N THR A 254 -17.41 0.07 -13.09
CA THR A 254 -17.22 -0.60 -14.39
C THR A 254 -18.27 -0.16 -15.41
N LYS A 255 -19.52 0.03 -14.95
CA LYS A 255 -20.69 0.30 -15.79
C LYS A 255 -21.13 1.78 -15.76
N SER A 256 -21.06 2.44 -14.61
CA SER A 256 -21.47 3.84 -14.41
C SER A 256 -20.28 4.82 -14.35
N LYS A 257 -20.56 6.13 -14.36
CA LYS A 257 -19.53 7.14 -14.15
C LYS A 257 -19.30 7.38 -12.64
N PRO A 258 -18.08 7.77 -12.21
CA PRO A 258 -16.85 7.81 -13.00
C PRO A 258 -16.35 6.40 -13.34
N LYS A 259 -15.90 6.21 -14.59
CA LYS A 259 -15.57 4.89 -15.17
C LYS A 259 -14.11 4.52 -14.97
N ILE A 260 -13.84 3.27 -14.62
CA ILE A 260 -12.46 2.78 -14.45
C ILE A 260 -11.59 2.99 -15.70
N GLN A 261 -12.14 2.84 -16.91
CA GLN A 261 -11.36 2.93 -18.15
C GLN A 261 -10.78 4.33 -18.38
N THR A 262 -11.52 5.37 -17.97
CA THR A 262 -11.08 6.76 -18.09
C THR A 262 -10.17 7.15 -16.94
N GLU A 263 -10.56 6.81 -15.71
CA GLU A 263 -9.83 7.26 -14.52
C GLU A 263 -8.49 6.52 -14.34
N PHE A 264 -8.42 5.23 -14.67
CA PHE A 264 -7.16 4.48 -14.54
C PHE A 264 -6.07 4.99 -15.47
N ALA A 265 -6.41 5.50 -16.65
CA ALA A 265 -5.43 6.11 -17.55
C ALA A 265 -4.76 7.37 -16.96
N ASN A 266 -5.43 8.05 -16.03
CA ASN A 266 -4.92 9.24 -15.34
C ASN A 266 -4.12 8.91 -14.08
N ILE A 267 -4.22 7.67 -13.58
CA ILE A 267 -3.64 7.26 -12.29
C ILE A 267 -2.49 6.27 -12.50
N PHE A 268 -2.64 5.35 -13.46
CA PHE A 268 -1.74 4.24 -13.68
C PHE A 268 -1.08 4.30 -15.05
N PRO A 269 0.15 3.78 -15.18
CA PRO A 269 0.75 3.48 -16.47
C PRO A 269 -0.17 2.60 -17.32
N ALA A 270 -0.13 2.77 -18.64
CA ALA A 270 -1.06 2.12 -19.57
C ALA A 270 -1.15 0.59 -19.37
N ALA A 271 -0.02 -0.08 -19.18
CA ALA A 271 0.02 -1.53 -18.96
C ALA A 271 -0.70 -1.96 -17.66
N LEU A 272 -0.53 -1.21 -16.57
CA LEU A 272 -1.22 -1.48 -15.31
C LEU A 272 -2.71 -1.12 -15.40
N ALA A 273 -3.06 -0.01 -16.05
CA ALA A 273 -4.45 0.37 -16.29
C ALA A 273 -5.19 -0.71 -17.10
N GLU A 274 -4.57 -1.22 -18.16
CA GLU A 274 -5.09 -2.31 -19.00
C GLU A 274 -5.26 -3.60 -18.18
N TYR A 275 -4.24 -4.00 -17.42
CA TYR A 275 -4.30 -5.17 -16.54
C TYR A 275 -5.43 -5.08 -15.50
N LEU A 276 -5.58 -3.93 -14.85
CA LEU A 276 -6.64 -3.73 -13.88
C LEU A 276 -8.01 -3.80 -14.59
N CYS A 277 -8.20 -3.08 -15.71
CA CYS A 277 -9.44 -3.15 -16.49
C CYS A 277 -9.79 -4.57 -16.97
N GLU A 278 -8.79 -5.34 -17.40
CA GLU A 278 -8.96 -6.76 -17.77
C GLU A 278 -9.37 -7.60 -16.56
N SER A 279 -8.75 -7.37 -15.40
CA SER A 279 -9.12 -8.04 -14.16
C SER A 279 -10.57 -7.78 -13.77
N TYR A 280 -11.08 -6.55 -13.94
CA TYR A 280 -12.49 -6.22 -13.76
C TYR A 280 -13.42 -6.78 -14.83
N ARG A 281 -12.96 -6.98 -16.07
CA ARG A 281 -13.79 -7.67 -17.09
C ARG A 281 -13.95 -9.14 -16.76
N ARG A 282 -12.88 -9.78 -16.27
CA ARG A 282 -12.95 -11.13 -15.69
C ARG A 282 -13.96 -11.14 -14.53
N SER A 283 -13.91 -10.12 -13.63
CA SER A 283 -14.97 -9.58 -12.74
C SER A 283 -16.42 -9.98 -13.01
N GLU A 284 -16.90 -9.63 -14.21
CA GLU A 284 -18.32 -9.65 -14.55
C GLU A 284 -18.85 -11.05 -14.83
N GLY A 285 -17.99 -11.98 -15.26
CA GLY A 285 -18.40 -13.36 -15.54
C GLY A 285 -18.61 -14.22 -14.28
N ASN A 286 -18.18 -13.76 -13.10
CA ASN A 286 -18.03 -14.57 -11.88
C ASN A 286 -17.30 -15.92 -12.10
N VAL A 287 -16.58 -16.04 -13.21
CA VAL A 287 -15.74 -17.20 -13.51
C VAL A 287 -14.43 -16.95 -12.80
N LEU A 288 -14.17 -17.75 -11.75
CA LEU A 288 -12.82 -17.87 -11.24
C LEU A 288 -11.95 -18.37 -12.40
N PRO A 289 -10.78 -17.77 -12.65
CA PRO A 289 -9.92 -18.28 -13.70
C PRO A 289 -9.62 -19.76 -13.41
N THR A 290 -9.80 -20.62 -14.42
CA THR A 290 -9.61 -22.08 -14.32
C THR A 290 -8.16 -22.44 -14.00
N ALA A 291 -7.24 -21.54 -14.33
CA ALA A 291 -5.87 -21.52 -13.84
C ALA A 291 -5.73 -20.43 -12.76
N PRO A 292 -4.88 -20.64 -11.75
CA PRO A 292 -4.57 -19.59 -10.78
C PRO A 292 -4.04 -18.33 -11.49
N VAL A 293 -4.30 -17.14 -10.90
CA VAL A 293 -3.78 -15.85 -11.43
C VAL A 293 -2.24 -15.88 -11.49
N TRP A 294 -1.65 -16.74 -10.66
CA TRP A 294 -0.24 -17.13 -10.61
C TRP A 294 -0.05 -18.60 -11.02
N TYR A 295 0.87 -18.91 -11.94
CA TYR A 295 1.36 -20.27 -12.17
C TYR A 295 2.62 -20.55 -11.32
N PRO A 296 2.74 -21.68 -10.59
CA PRO A 296 4.05 -22.13 -10.13
C PRO A 296 4.93 -22.35 -11.34
N ALA A 297 6.12 -21.75 -11.36
CA ALA A 297 7.15 -22.14 -12.30
C ALA A 297 7.33 -23.66 -12.20
N GLN A 298 7.11 -24.37 -13.32
CA GLN A 298 7.52 -25.76 -13.39
C GLN A 298 9.02 -25.79 -13.10
N ARG A 299 9.46 -26.66 -12.18
CA ARG A 299 10.89 -26.87 -11.97
C ARG A 299 11.47 -27.19 -13.35
N LYS A 300 12.38 -26.37 -13.83
CA LYS A 300 13.24 -26.77 -14.93
C LYS A 300 14.03 -27.96 -14.42
N GLU A 301 13.77 -29.13 -15.01
CA GLU A 301 14.60 -30.32 -14.83
C GLU A 301 16.04 -30.02 -15.25
#